data_AF-A0A7V7ECP8-F1
#
_entry.id   AF-A0A7V7ECP8-F1
#
_cell.length_a   1.000
_cell.length_b   1.000
_cell.length_c   1.000
_cell.angle_alpha   90.00
_cell.angle_beta   90.00
_cell.angle_gamma   90.00
#
_symmetry.space_group_name_H-M   'P 1'
#
loop_
_entity.id
_entity.type
_entity.pdbx_description
1 polymer ?
#
loop_
_entity_poly.entity_id
_entity_poly.type
_entity_poly.pdbx_seq_one_letter_code
_entity_poly.pdbx_strand_id
1 'polypeptide(L)'
;MATTWRLTVEGGEHNRSICPVSLNLPIKREGTPRVELRDAQTREIIPCQVAKSRDGVRLVWLADGLPAGAGRTLVARVINKAASRTGVSVEENRAEGKVDVFVMGRLFT
;
A
#
# COMPACT_ATOMS: atom_id res chain seq x y z
N MET A 1 16.60 -11.38 -5.83
CA MET A 1 15.83 -11.55 -4.57
C MET A 1 14.82 -10.43 -4.45
N ALA A 2 13.62 -10.69 -3.92
CA ALA A 2 12.61 -9.65 -3.71
C ALA A 2 12.96 -8.83 -2.46
N THR A 3 13.10 -7.51 -2.61
CA THR A 3 13.40 -6.62 -1.49
C THR A 3 12.23 -6.65 -0.50
N THR A 4 12.55 -6.85 0.78
CA THR A 4 11.58 -6.97 1.87
C THR A 4 12.00 -6.08 3.03
N TRP A 5 11.04 -5.39 3.64
CA TRP A 5 11.23 -4.57 4.83
C TRP A 5 10.33 -5.08 5.95
N ARG A 6 10.86 -5.07 7.17
CA ARG A 6 10.09 -5.31 8.40
C ARG A 6 9.80 -3.95 9.02
N LEU A 7 8.53 -3.69 9.31
CA LEU A 7 8.03 -2.41 9.77
C LEU A 7 7.39 -2.60 11.14
N THR A 8 7.52 -1.60 12.01
CA THR A 8 6.79 -1.54 13.28
C THR A 8 5.88 -0.33 13.23
N VAL A 9 4.59 -0.55 13.52
CA VAL A 9 3.58 0.51 13.63
C VAL A 9 3.13 0.58 15.08
N GLU A 10 3.30 1.74 15.70
CA GLU A 10 2.97 1.96 17.10
C GLU A 10 1.66 2.74 17.23
N GLY A 11 0.80 2.30 18.15
CA GLY A 11 -0.48 2.95 18.43
C GLY A 11 -0.31 4.30 19.14
N GLY A 12 0.81 4.55 19.81
CA GLY A 12 0.98 5.72 20.67
C GLY A 12 -0.07 5.74 21.80
N GLU A 13 -0.50 6.93 22.23
CA GLU A 13 -1.37 7.09 23.41
C GLU A 13 -2.86 6.79 23.18
N HIS A 14 -3.29 6.62 21.93
CA HIS A 14 -4.70 6.44 21.58
C HIS A 14 -4.90 5.20 20.72
N ASN A 15 -6.09 4.60 20.84
CA ASN A 15 -6.51 3.55 19.92
C ASN A 15 -6.55 4.12 18.49
N ARG A 16 -5.91 3.44 17.55
CA ARG A 16 -5.95 3.79 16.13
C ARG A 16 -7.02 2.98 15.44
N SER A 17 -7.97 3.70 14.86
CA SER A 17 -8.97 3.14 13.96
C SER A 17 -8.98 3.97 12.68
N ILE A 18 -8.94 3.29 11.53
CA ILE A 18 -8.93 3.88 10.18
C ILE A 18 -7.92 5.06 10.10
N CYS A 19 -6.76 4.91 10.74
CA CYS A 19 -5.78 5.99 10.85
C CYS A 19 -4.79 5.92 9.67
N PRO A 20 -4.66 6.96 8.84
CA PRO A 20 -3.74 6.93 7.71
C PRO A 20 -2.29 6.91 8.20
N VAL A 21 -1.53 5.93 7.71
CA VAL A 21 -0.09 5.81 7.95
C VAL A 21 0.63 5.83 6.62
N SER A 22 1.78 6.51 6.59
CA SER A 22 2.63 6.53 5.39
C SER A 22 4.10 6.40 5.75
N LEU A 23 4.88 5.81 4.84
CA LEU A 23 6.33 5.75 4.94
C LEU A 23 6.97 5.78 3.55
N ASN A 24 8.21 6.25 3.49
CA ASN A 24 9.00 6.20 2.26
C ASN A 24 9.92 4.98 2.28
N LEU A 25 9.78 4.09 1.30
CA LEU A 25 10.69 2.98 1.07
C LEU A 25 11.79 3.42 0.09
N PRO A 26 13.08 3.11 0.36
CA PRO A 26 14.21 3.49 -0.48
C PRO A 26 14.32 2.59 -1.73
N ILE A 27 13.26 2.54 -2.54
CA ILE A 27 13.20 1.72 -3.75
C ILE A 27 13.66 2.54 -4.95
N LYS A 28 14.90 2.29 -5.38
CA LYS A 28 15.47 2.88 -6.61
C LYS A 28 15.17 1.94 -7.79
N ARG A 29 13.99 2.05 -8.39
CA ARG A 29 13.61 1.33 -9.62
C ARG A 29 12.91 2.27 -10.59
N GLU A 30 13.07 2.02 -11.89
CA GLU A 30 12.24 2.66 -12.90
C GLU A 30 10.78 2.18 -12.78
N GLY A 31 9.84 3.11 -12.90
CA GLY A 31 8.41 2.84 -12.69
C GLY A 31 7.97 2.86 -11.22
N THR A 32 6.68 2.66 -10.99
CA THR A 32 6.13 2.51 -9.63
C THR A 32 6.07 1.01 -9.32
N PRO A 33 6.91 0.48 -8.41
CA PRO A 33 6.88 -0.93 -8.07
C PRO A 33 5.58 -1.27 -7.36
N ARG A 34 5.18 -2.54 -7.43
CA ARG A 34 4.09 -3.07 -6.61
C ARG A 34 4.65 -3.51 -5.26
N VAL A 35 3.96 -3.14 -4.20
CA VAL A 35 4.29 -3.52 -2.83
C VAL A 35 3.12 -4.32 -2.27
N GLU A 36 3.41 -5.49 -1.73
CA GLU A 36 2.49 -6.22 -0.88
C GLU A 36 2.82 -5.90 0.57
N LEU A 37 1.81 -5.47 1.35
CA LEU A 37 1.92 -5.25 2.79
C LEU A 37 1.14 -6.35 3.50
N ARG A 38 1.78 -6.98 4.50
CA ARG A 38 1.14 -8.02 5.32
C ARG A 38 1.38 -7.78 6.79
N ASP A 39 0.43 -8.22 7.61
CA ASP A 39 0.69 -8.42 9.03
C ASP A 39 1.67 -9.58 9.23
N ALA A 40 2.71 -9.39 10.04
CA ALA A 40 3.74 -10.40 10.25
C ALA A 40 3.26 -11.61 11.07
N GLN A 41 2.24 -11.42 11.92
CA GLN A 41 1.66 -12.44 12.78
C GLN A 41 0.53 -13.19 12.07
N THR A 42 -0.49 -12.47 11.60
CA THR A 42 -1.68 -13.09 10.99
C THR A 42 -1.46 -13.48 9.52
N ARG A 43 -0.44 -12.89 8.87
CA ARG A 43 -0.14 -13.03 7.43
C ARG A 43 -1.20 -12.45 6.50
N GLU A 44 -2.21 -11.78 7.05
CA GLU A 44 -3.25 -11.11 6.27
C GLU A 44 -2.66 -10.01 5.40
N ILE A 45 -3.24 -9.83 4.22
CA ILE A 45 -2.85 -8.77 3.29
C ILE A 45 -3.54 -7.49 3.73
N ILE A 46 -2.75 -6.43 3.90
CA ILE A 46 -3.23 -5.09 4.23
C ILE A 46 -3.29 -4.28 2.93
N PRO A 47 -4.47 -3.78 2.53
CA PRO A 47 -4.59 -2.88 1.40
C PRO A 47 -3.69 -1.65 1.59
N CYS A 48 -2.88 -1.35 0.58
CA CYS A 48 -1.99 -0.21 0.60
C CYS A 48 -1.92 0.45 -0.78
N GLN A 49 -1.71 1.76 -0.77
CA GLN A 49 -1.46 2.56 -1.95
C GLN A 49 0.04 2.81 -2.09
N VAL A 50 0.51 2.79 -3.33
CA VAL A 50 1.91 2.99 -3.67
C VAL A 50 2.01 4.17 -4.64
N ALA A 51 2.83 5.16 -4.29
CA ALA A 51 3.10 6.33 -5.12
C ALA A 51 4.60 6.55 -5.27
N LYS A 52 5.03 7.19 -6.37
CA LYS A 52 6.41 7.66 -6.50
C LYS A 52 6.66 8.78 -5.49
N SER A 53 7.87 8.82 -4.95
CA SER A 53 8.37 9.92 -4.10
C SER A 53 9.78 10.30 -4.56
N ARG A 54 10.31 11.44 -4.10
CA ARG A 54 11.65 11.94 -4.49
C ARG A 54 12.75 10.90 -4.29
N ASP A 55 12.69 10.18 -3.17
CA ASP A 55 13.78 9.29 -2.72
C ASP A 55 13.42 7.79 -2.83
N GLY A 56 12.38 7.47 -3.60
CA GLY A 56 11.89 6.10 -3.80
C GLY A 56 10.38 6.06 -3.89
N VAL A 57 9.75 5.32 -2.98
CA VAL A 57 8.32 5.02 -3.06
C VAL A 57 7.61 5.34 -1.76
N ARG A 58 6.53 6.10 -1.83
CA ARG A 58 5.63 6.34 -0.69
C ARG A 58 4.60 5.21 -0.63
N LEU A 59 4.60 4.49 0.47
CA LEU A 59 3.59 3.49 0.83
C LEU A 59 2.61 4.13 1.80
N VAL A 60 1.31 3.98 1.55
CA VAL A 60 0.23 4.50 2.41
C VAL A 60 -0.77 3.39 2.69
N TRP A 61 -1.23 3.27 3.93
CA TRP A 61 -2.30 2.34 4.31
C TRP A 61 -3.06 2.87 5.52
N LEU A 62 -4.10 2.16 5.94
CA LEU A 62 -4.88 2.49 7.13
C LEU A 62 -4.47 1.55 8.27
N ALA A 63 -3.99 2.10 9.37
CA ALA A 63 -3.86 1.38 10.63
C ALA A 63 -5.23 1.33 11.29
N ASP A 64 -5.77 0.12 11.40
CA ASP A 64 -7.08 -0.12 12.01
C ASP A 64 -7.01 -1.21 13.09
N GLY A 65 -7.84 -1.04 14.12
CA GLY A 65 -7.87 -1.91 15.30
C GLY A 65 -6.53 -2.04 16.02
N LEU A 66 -5.75 -0.95 16.13
CA LEU A 66 -4.48 -0.96 16.87
C LEU A 66 -4.65 -0.24 18.22
N PRO A 67 -4.64 -0.95 19.36
CA PRO A 67 -4.82 -0.33 20.67
C PRO A 67 -3.72 0.67 21.04
N ALA A 68 -4.04 1.58 21.95
CA ALA A 68 -3.06 2.46 22.60
C ALA A 68 -1.94 1.63 23.25
N GLY A 69 -0.69 2.08 23.13
CA GLY A 69 0.50 1.43 23.65
C GLY A 69 0.91 0.14 22.94
N ALA A 70 0.08 -0.38 22.03
CA ALA A 70 0.38 -1.59 21.27
C ALA A 70 1.23 -1.29 20.03
N GLY A 71 1.97 -2.30 19.59
CA GLY A 71 2.72 -2.29 18.34
C GLY A 71 2.28 -3.43 17.42
N ARG A 72 2.26 -3.17 16.12
CA ARG A 72 2.02 -4.19 15.09
C ARG A 72 3.22 -4.28 14.17
N THR A 73 3.72 -5.50 13.95
CA THR A 73 4.80 -5.73 12.99
C THR A 73 4.22 -6.05 11.63
N LEU A 74 4.65 -5.33 10.60
CA LEU A 74 4.26 -5.54 9.22
C LEU A 74 5.45 -5.96 8.37
N VAL A 75 5.17 -6.61 7.25
CA VAL A 75 6.15 -6.96 6.23
C VAL A 75 5.73 -6.33 4.91
N ALA A 76 6.57 -5.44 4.39
CA ALA A 76 6.41 -4.88 3.05
C ALA A 76 7.35 -5.59 2.09
N ARG A 77 6.84 -6.08 0.95
CA ARG A 77 7.64 -6.79 -0.05
C ARG A 77 7.38 -6.25 -1.45
N VAL A 78 8.45 -6.00 -2.21
CA VAL A 78 8.31 -5.72 -3.64
C VAL A 78 7.89 -6.99 -4.36
N ILE A 79 6.78 -6.94 -5.11
CA ILE A 79 6.29 -8.05 -5.89
C ILE A 79 6.40 -7.75 -7.39
N ASN A 80 6.84 -8.76 -8.15
CA ASN A 80 6.91 -8.71 -9.61
C ASN A 80 5.64 -9.35 -10.24
N LYS A 81 4.47 -9.16 -9.62
CA LYS A 81 3.21 -9.72 -10.12
C LYS A 81 2.55 -8.73 -11.07
N ALA A 82 2.10 -9.18 -12.24
CA ALA A 82 1.25 -8.37 -13.11
C ALA A 82 0.01 -7.88 -12.33
N ALA A 83 -0.56 -6.73 -12.73
CA ALA A 83 -1.83 -6.29 -12.16
C ALA A 83 -2.84 -7.42 -12.31
N SER A 84 -3.33 -7.96 -11.19
CA SER A 84 -4.53 -8.76 -11.28
C SER A 84 -5.65 -7.80 -11.64
N ARG A 85 -6.27 -7.99 -12.81
CA ARG A 85 -7.50 -7.26 -13.17
C ARG A 85 -8.69 -7.63 -12.27
N THR A 86 -8.48 -8.47 -11.25
CA THR A 86 -9.52 -8.92 -10.30
C THR A 86 -9.67 -7.97 -9.11
N GLY A 87 -9.49 -6.66 -9.29
CA GLY A 87 -9.53 -5.67 -8.21
C GLY A 87 -10.07 -4.33 -8.68
N VAL A 88 -9.91 -3.30 -7.85
CA VAL A 88 -10.13 -1.91 -8.28
C VAL A 88 -8.82 -1.37 -8.85
N SER A 89 -8.83 -0.87 -10.09
CA SER A 89 -7.72 -0.13 -10.66
C SER A 89 -8.17 1.26 -11.07
N VAL A 90 -7.24 2.20 -11.06
CA VAL A 90 -7.48 3.60 -11.41
C VAL A 90 -6.46 3.97 -12.48
N GLU A 91 -6.94 4.47 -13.61
CA GLU A 91 -6.11 4.88 -14.74
C GLU A 91 -6.42 6.35 -15.09
N GLU A 92 -5.38 7.14 -15.38
CA GLU A 92 -5.55 8.52 -15.86
C GLU A 92 -5.83 8.52 -17.36
N ASN A 93 -7.02 8.98 -17.77
CA ASN A 93 -7.30 9.33 -19.16
C ASN A 93 -6.95 10.80 -19.38
N ARG A 94 -5.67 11.04 -19.70
CA ARG A 94 -5.14 12.41 -19.90
C ARG A 94 -5.74 13.13 -21.10
N ALA A 95 -6.19 12.41 -22.12
CA ALA A 95 -6.80 13.02 -23.30
C ALA A 95 -8.14 13.67 -22.97
N GLU A 96 -8.90 13.06 -22.04
CA GLU A 96 -10.20 13.57 -21.62
C GLU A 96 -10.17 14.35 -20.30
N GLY A 97 -9.01 14.41 -19.63
CA GLY A 97 -8.89 15.02 -18.31
C GLY A 97 -9.70 14.29 -17.23
N LYS A 98 -9.84 12.97 -17.35
CA LYS A 98 -10.64 12.12 -16.45
C LYS A 98 -9.81 11.02 -15.80
N VAL A 99 -10.39 10.44 -14.76
CA VAL A 99 -9.87 9.25 -14.09
C VAL A 99 -10.86 8.12 -14.29
N ASP A 100 -10.38 7.05 -14.92
CA ASP A 100 -11.16 5.83 -15.14
C ASP A 100 -10.93 4.88 -13.98
N VAL A 101 -12.03 4.54 -13.29
CA VAL A 101 -12.02 3.52 -12.24
C VAL A 101 -12.48 2.22 -12.88
N PHE A 102 -11.74 1.13 -12.68
CA PHE A 102 -12.13 -0.19 -13.14
C PHE A 102 -12.37 -1.10 -11.95
N VAL A 103 -13.49 -1.81 -11.92
CA VAL A 103 -13.78 -2.86 -10.94
C VAL A 103 -13.76 -4.19 -11.66
N MET A 104 -12.90 -5.11 -11.21
CA MET A 104 -12.70 -6.41 -11.85
C MET A 104 -12.35 -6.28 -13.35
N GLY A 105 -11.59 -5.23 -13.69
CA GLY A 105 -11.14 -4.96 -15.05
C GLY A 105 -12.21 -4.40 -15.98
N ARG A 106 -13.39 -4.05 -15.46
CA ARG A 106 -14.47 -3.37 -16.18
C ARG A 106 -14.55 -1.93 -15.74
N LEU A 107 -14.72 -0.99 -16.67
CA LEU A 107 -14.92 0.42 -16.36
C LEU A 107 -16.13 0.53 -15.42
N PHE A 108 -15.92 1.18 -14.28
CA PHE A 108 -16.93 1.49 -13.29
C PHE A 108 -17.58 2.80 -13.71
N THR A 109 -18.75 2.68 -14.31
CA THR A 109 -19.58 3.78 -14.82
C THR A 109 -20.81 3.98 -13.97
#